data_AF-A0AB37CTA6-F1
#
_entry.id   AF-A0AB37CTA6-F1
#
_cell.length_a   1.000
_cell.length_b   1.000
_cell.length_c   1.000
_cell.angle_alpha   90.00
_cell.angle_beta   90.00
_cell.angle_gamma   90.00
#
_symmetry.space_group_name_H-M   'P 1'
#
loop_
_entity.id
_entity.type
_entity.pdbx_description
1 polymer ?
#
loop_
_entity_poly.entity_id
_entity_poly.type
_entity_poly.pdbx_seq_one_letter_code
_entity_poly.pdbx_strand_id
1 'polypeptide(L)'
;MNLSKKAIIALVVAAVTLISAISAFVWKSTQSSSSSEKNIASAQKNTTEKAEVLPYLNLTETKANYAVPFCEKKNCIDVDIQTIKTQDAWLNSWIEKNQAKVIQTQINLKKDLNLQQAVDAYIKKSDEWQDKYSKNRAYELHIHTRIASQRNQYVLLQLALDSKQEEITIKDRYYFFVADRKLHKSLTLLDVLQKDQQTTVHQIVQTAYQDWLKKQNADVKKDAPKTLYWGQADWFFDGEGVGLHYQANQITKDAPQLDIYLTTEQTKKILQPEVYEQMF
;
A
#
# COMPACT_ATOMS: atom_id res chain seq x y z
N MET A 1 -15.22 -5.15 -75.23
CA MET A 1 -14.57 -4.91 -76.54
C MET A 1 -13.23 -4.24 -76.28
N ASN A 2 -12.16 -4.89 -76.73
CA ASN A 2 -10.77 -4.42 -76.68
C ASN A 2 -10.56 -3.16 -77.54
N LEU A 3 -9.56 -2.36 -77.18
CA LEU A 3 -8.45 -1.82 -78.03
C LEU A 3 -7.78 -0.66 -77.27
N SER A 4 -6.65 -0.90 -76.59
CA SER A 4 -5.25 -0.84 -77.07
C SER A 4 -4.64 0.56 -76.94
N LYS A 5 -3.72 0.81 -76.00
CA LYS A 5 -2.26 0.51 -76.01
C LYS A 5 -1.44 1.40 -76.95
N LYS A 6 -0.42 2.04 -76.33
CA LYS A 6 0.80 2.64 -76.91
C LYS A 6 0.52 4.04 -77.52
N ALA A 7 1.38 5.04 -77.42
CA ALA A 7 2.84 5.05 -77.45
C ALA A 7 3.25 6.54 -77.21
N ILE A 8 4.31 6.88 -76.44
CA ILE A 8 5.70 7.09 -76.91
C ILE A 8 6.14 8.56 -76.70
N ILE A 9 7.17 8.73 -75.85
CA ILE A 9 8.42 9.53 -76.05
C ILE A 9 8.29 11.07 -76.21
N ALA A 10 9.15 11.97 -75.73
CA ALA A 10 10.22 12.09 -74.74
C ALA A 10 10.87 13.49 -74.95
N LEU A 11 11.65 13.99 -73.97
CA LEU A 11 12.79 14.94 -74.11
C LEU A 11 12.46 16.39 -74.61
N VAL A 12 13.17 17.50 -74.33
CA VAL A 12 14.30 17.96 -73.49
C VAL A 12 14.40 19.49 -73.76
N VAL A 13 14.36 20.37 -72.75
CA VAL A 13 15.43 21.28 -72.25
C VAL A 13 15.96 22.40 -73.19
N ALA A 14 16.15 23.60 -72.59
CA ALA A 14 16.91 24.80 -72.99
C ALA A 14 16.18 25.79 -73.95
N ALA A 15 16.32 27.12 -73.92
CA ALA A 15 17.32 28.04 -73.38
C ALA A 15 16.68 29.46 -73.31
N VAL A 16 16.88 30.30 -72.27
CA VAL A 16 17.94 31.34 -72.11
C VAL A 16 17.54 32.77 -72.58
N THR A 17 17.54 33.72 -71.61
CA THR A 17 17.87 35.19 -71.67
C THR A 17 16.83 36.19 -72.24
N LEU A 18 16.74 37.49 -71.89
CA LEU A 18 17.67 38.45 -71.26
C LEU A 18 16.91 39.72 -70.70
N ILE A 19 17.16 40.07 -69.42
CA ILE A 19 17.57 41.36 -68.79
C ILE A 19 16.98 42.75 -69.22
N SER A 20 16.47 43.54 -68.25
CA SER A 20 16.97 44.92 -67.95
C SER A 20 16.54 45.56 -66.59
N ALA A 21 17.56 45.97 -65.82
CA ALA A 21 17.71 47.07 -64.83
C ALA A 21 16.65 47.27 -63.71
N ILE A 22 16.88 46.90 -62.44
CA ILE A 22 17.79 47.41 -61.38
C ILE A 22 17.35 48.74 -60.73
N SER A 23 16.76 48.59 -59.53
CA SER A 23 17.09 49.38 -58.34
C SER A 23 17.31 48.38 -57.18
N ALA A 24 18.58 48.16 -56.81
CA ALA A 24 19.00 47.42 -55.61
C ALA A 24 18.90 48.37 -54.38
N PHE A 25 18.64 47.93 -53.14
CA PHE A 25 19.40 46.94 -52.38
C PHE A 25 18.51 46.38 -51.25
N VAL A 26 18.17 45.07 -51.28
CA VAL A 26 18.68 43.94 -50.45
C VAL A 26 17.85 43.70 -49.16
N TRP A 27 16.93 42.70 -49.16
CA TRP A 27 17.10 41.26 -48.79
C TRP A 27 17.33 41.07 -47.27
N LYS A 28 16.60 40.21 -46.54
CA LYS A 28 16.20 38.86 -46.92
C LYS A 28 14.97 38.34 -46.13
N SER A 29 14.09 37.73 -46.92
CA SER A 29 12.91 36.88 -46.68
C SER A 29 13.21 35.64 -45.79
N THR A 30 12.22 34.97 -45.18
CA THR A 30 11.28 34.01 -45.81
C THR A 30 10.02 33.84 -44.94
N GLN A 31 8.78 34.14 -45.38
CA GLN A 31 7.89 33.45 -46.35
C GLN A 31 7.38 32.10 -45.79
N SER A 32 6.08 31.84 -45.64
CA SER A 32 5.11 31.65 -46.73
C SER A 32 3.64 31.67 -46.26
N SER A 33 2.79 32.10 -47.18
CA SER A 33 1.35 32.36 -47.11
C SER A 33 0.46 31.18 -47.54
N SER A 34 -0.71 31.13 -46.88
CA SER A 34 -2.06 30.62 -47.18
C SER A 34 -2.48 29.90 -48.48
N SER A 35 -3.54 29.09 -48.28
CA SER A 35 -4.75 28.80 -49.13
C SER A 35 -4.81 27.34 -49.63
N SER A 36 -5.90 26.55 -49.62
CA SER A 36 -7.34 26.73 -49.37
C SER A 36 -8.01 25.36 -49.07
N GLU A 37 -9.27 25.40 -48.67
CA GLU A 37 -10.33 24.38 -48.81
C GLU A 37 -10.73 23.44 -47.65
N LYS A 38 -12.06 23.28 -47.61
CA LYS A 38 -12.95 22.78 -46.55
C LYS A 38 -12.71 21.32 -46.21
N ASN A 39 -12.78 20.98 -44.92
CA ASN A 39 -13.49 19.79 -44.46
C ASN A 39 -14.05 20.01 -43.05
N ILE A 40 -15.37 19.87 -42.94
CA ILE A 40 -16.10 19.75 -41.69
C ILE A 40 -15.76 18.37 -41.14
N ALA A 41 -15.00 18.33 -40.05
CA ALA A 41 -14.93 17.18 -39.18
C ALA A 41 -14.99 17.69 -37.75
N SER A 42 -16.16 17.50 -37.14
CA SER A 42 -16.37 17.60 -35.71
C SER A 42 -15.39 16.66 -35.01
N ALA A 43 -14.24 17.19 -34.60
CA ALA A 43 -13.34 16.53 -33.67
C ALA A 43 -14.03 16.52 -32.31
N GLN A 44 -14.85 15.50 -32.10
CA GLN A 44 -15.28 15.06 -30.80
C GLN A 44 -14.00 14.71 -30.03
N LYS A 45 -13.49 15.70 -29.27
CA LYS A 45 -12.45 15.48 -28.27
C LYS A 45 -13.06 14.53 -27.25
N ASN A 46 -12.85 13.23 -27.47
CA ASN A 46 -12.81 12.27 -26.39
C ASN A 46 -11.64 12.68 -25.52
N THR A 47 -11.89 13.58 -24.56
CA THR A 47 -11.06 13.69 -23.36
C THR A 47 -11.25 12.38 -22.63
N THR A 48 -10.44 11.38 -22.99
CA THR A 48 -10.17 10.26 -22.10
C THR A 48 -9.64 10.90 -20.83
N GLU A 49 -10.47 10.90 -19.79
CA GLU A 49 -10.10 11.37 -18.46
C GLU A 49 -8.91 10.54 -18.03
N LYS A 50 -7.71 11.12 -18.13
CA LYS A 50 -6.47 10.45 -17.79
C LYS A 50 -6.57 10.17 -16.30
N ALA A 51 -6.67 8.89 -15.92
CA ALA A 51 -6.78 8.49 -14.52
C ALA A 51 -5.73 9.25 -13.69
N GLU A 52 -6.19 9.99 -12.69
CA GLU A 52 -5.35 10.79 -11.82
C GLU A 52 -4.52 9.85 -10.93
N VAL A 53 -3.34 9.48 -11.41
CA VAL A 53 -2.40 8.62 -10.67
C VAL A 53 -1.64 9.46 -9.65
N LEU A 54 -1.77 9.13 -8.36
CA LEU A 54 -1.01 9.79 -7.30
C LEU A 54 0.50 9.52 -7.45
N PRO A 55 1.36 10.50 -7.13
CA PRO A 55 2.80 10.30 -7.19
C PRO A 55 3.26 9.26 -6.17
N TYR A 56 4.40 8.62 -6.48
CA TYR A 56 5.12 7.77 -5.54
C TYR A 56 5.51 8.55 -4.28
N LEU A 57 5.47 7.85 -3.14
CA LEU A 57 5.84 8.43 -1.85
C LEU A 57 7.37 8.57 -1.76
N ASN A 58 7.81 9.73 -1.28
CA ASN A 58 9.20 9.91 -0.87
C ASN A 58 9.28 9.52 0.60
N LEU A 59 9.92 8.39 0.89
CA LEU A 59 10.01 7.85 2.24
C LEU A 59 11.34 8.25 2.88
N THR A 60 11.28 8.84 4.07
CA THR A 60 12.48 9.10 4.88
C THR A 60 12.31 8.40 6.22
N GLU A 61 13.19 7.45 6.51
CA GLU A 61 13.23 6.78 7.81
C GLU A 61 13.73 7.73 8.89
N THR A 62 13.08 7.71 10.04
CA THR A 62 13.46 8.55 11.18
C THR A 62 12.91 7.95 12.47
N LYS A 63 13.37 8.46 13.61
CA LYS A 63 12.79 8.10 14.91
C LYS A 63 11.40 8.73 15.04
N ALA A 64 10.43 7.97 15.55
CA ALA A 64 9.11 8.50 15.84
C ALA A 64 9.19 9.59 16.93
N ASN A 65 8.27 10.54 16.90
CA ASN A 65 8.26 11.65 17.85
C ASN A 65 7.54 11.21 19.14
N TYR A 66 8.31 10.78 20.13
CA TYR A 66 7.85 10.45 21.47
C TYR A 66 8.97 10.70 22.48
N ALA A 67 8.59 10.88 23.73
CA ALA A 67 9.47 10.97 24.87
C ALA A 67 9.33 9.74 25.76
N VAL A 68 10.44 9.33 26.36
CA VAL A 68 10.49 8.35 27.45
C VAL A 68 11.01 9.12 28.66
N PRO A 69 10.43 8.93 29.87
CA PRO A 69 10.92 9.60 31.07
C PRO A 69 12.38 9.21 31.32
N PHE A 70 13.12 10.16 31.89
CA PHE A 70 14.50 9.90 32.32
C PHE A 70 14.52 8.80 33.39
N CYS A 71 15.47 7.87 33.27
CA CYS A 71 15.60 6.73 34.18
C CYS A 71 17.04 6.61 34.67
N GLU A 72 17.22 6.70 35.99
CA GLU A 72 18.52 6.64 36.68
C GLU A 72 18.88 5.23 37.16
N LYS A 73 17.92 4.30 37.12
CA LYS A 73 18.11 2.91 37.60
C LYS A 73 18.83 2.08 36.53
N LYS A 74 19.47 0.98 36.92
CA LYS A 74 20.13 0.04 35.96
C LYS A 74 19.18 -0.71 35.02
N ASN A 75 17.87 -0.66 35.25
CA ASN A 75 16.86 -1.50 34.59
C ASN A 75 15.75 -0.61 34.03
N CYS A 76 16.12 0.22 33.06
CA CYS A 76 15.23 1.16 32.38
C CYS A 76 14.47 0.48 31.24
N ILE A 77 13.27 0.96 30.98
CA ILE A 77 12.50 0.56 29.81
C ILE A 77 13.27 0.89 28.53
N ASP A 78 13.21 -0.01 27.57
CA ASP A 78 13.75 0.21 26.23
C ASP A 78 12.60 0.32 25.23
N VAL A 79 12.45 1.50 24.64
CA VAL A 79 11.42 1.76 23.63
C VAL A 79 12.11 2.42 22.44
N ASP A 80 12.15 1.71 21.32
CA ASP A 80 12.64 2.23 20.06
C ASP A 80 11.57 2.10 18.97
N ILE A 81 11.17 3.23 18.40
CA ILE A 81 10.12 3.26 17.38
C ILE A 81 10.70 4.01 16.19
N GLN A 82 11.06 3.26 15.15
CA GLN A 82 11.38 3.82 13.86
C GLN A 82 10.07 4.03 13.08
N THR A 83 9.97 5.17 12.41
CA THR A 83 8.86 5.55 11.55
C THR A 83 9.37 6.06 10.21
N ILE A 84 8.46 6.29 9.29
CA ILE A 84 8.73 6.91 8.00
C ILE A 84 7.98 8.24 7.90
N LYS A 85 8.64 9.26 7.36
CA LYS A 85 8.03 10.52 6.99
C LYS A 85 7.88 10.60 5.48
N THR A 86 6.75 11.17 5.08
CA THR A 86 6.39 11.39 3.68
C THR A 86 5.91 12.82 3.49
N GLN A 87 5.74 13.22 2.23
CA GLN A 87 5.10 14.48 1.85
C GLN A 87 3.59 14.51 2.17
N ASP A 88 2.99 13.37 2.52
CA ASP A 88 1.55 13.21 2.76
C ASP A 88 1.27 13.28 4.27
N ALA A 89 0.75 14.42 4.72
CA ALA A 89 0.53 14.68 6.14
C ALA A 89 -0.54 13.77 6.76
N TRP A 90 -1.56 13.40 5.98
CA TRP A 90 -2.58 12.46 6.44
C TRP A 90 -1.96 11.08 6.64
N LEU A 91 -1.18 10.60 5.67
CA LEU A 91 -0.51 9.31 5.77
C LEU A 91 0.43 9.25 6.98
N ASN A 92 1.21 10.32 7.21
CA ASN A 92 2.10 10.41 8.38
C ASN A 92 1.32 10.27 9.71
N SER A 93 0.14 10.90 9.80
CA SER A 93 -0.73 10.81 10.98
C SER A 93 -1.38 9.42 11.12
N TRP A 94 -1.75 8.81 10.00
CA TRP A 94 -2.29 7.44 9.96
C TRP A 94 -1.25 6.39 10.38
N ILE A 95 0.01 6.54 9.96
CA ILE A 95 1.13 5.70 10.40
C ILE A 95 1.30 5.81 11.91
N GLU A 96 1.41 7.02 12.44
CA GLU A 96 1.54 7.27 13.88
C GLU A 96 0.39 6.63 14.68
N LYS A 97 -0.84 6.75 14.18
CA LYS A 97 -2.02 6.13 14.81
C LYS A 97 -1.94 4.60 14.82
N ASN A 98 -1.42 3.97 13.77
CA ASN A 98 -1.27 2.51 13.75
C ASN A 98 -0.09 2.02 14.60
N GLN A 99 0.99 2.79 14.70
CA GLN A 99 2.05 2.53 15.70
C GLN A 99 1.48 2.54 17.12
N ALA A 100 0.67 3.55 17.46
CA ALA A 100 -0.02 3.61 18.74
C ALA A 100 -0.93 2.40 19.00
N LYS A 101 -1.67 1.92 18.00
CA LYS A 101 -2.50 0.70 18.12
C LYS A 101 -1.68 -0.56 18.37
N VAL A 102 -0.53 -0.71 17.70
CA VAL A 102 0.35 -1.87 17.90
C VAL A 102 0.91 -1.89 19.31
N ILE A 103 1.34 -0.74 19.84
CA ILE A 103 1.81 -0.62 21.24
C ILE A 103 0.70 -0.99 22.22
N GLN A 104 -0.50 -0.45 22.01
CA GLN A 104 -1.66 -0.75 22.86
C GLN A 104 -2.03 -2.23 22.85
N THR A 105 -1.90 -2.91 21.70
CA THR A 105 -2.14 -4.35 21.57
C THR A 105 -1.26 -5.16 22.52
N GLN A 106 0.00 -4.74 22.75
CA GLN A 106 0.93 -5.47 23.62
C GLN A 106 0.49 -5.49 25.08
N ILE A 107 -0.27 -4.48 25.51
CA ILE A 107 -0.78 -4.34 26.88
C ILE A 107 -2.30 -4.56 26.95
N ASN A 108 -2.88 -5.17 25.92
CA ASN A 108 -4.32 -5.44 25.80
C ASN A 108 -5.20 -4.19 26.05
N LEU A 109 -4.76 -3.04 25.55
CA LEU A 109 -5.47 -1.77 25.64
C LEU A 109 -6.20 -1.49 24.32
N LYS A 110 -7.44 -0.98 24.42
CA LYS A 110 -8.27 -0.62 23.26
C LYS A 110 -8.84 0.78 23.44
N LYS A 111 -7.99 1.79 23.27
CA LYS A 111 -8.36 3.22 23.36
C LYS A 111 -7.91 3.96 22.10
N ASP A 112 -8.53 5.10 21.83
CA ASP A 112 -8.06 6.00 20.79
C ASP A 112 -6.98 6.92 21.38
N LEU A 113 -5.74 6.41 21.42
CA LEU A 113 -4.58 7.12 21.94
C LEU A 113 -3.72 7.62 20.78
N ASN A 114 -3.12 8.80 20.97
CA ASN A 114 -1.98 9.20 20.15
C ASN A 114 -0.73 8.37 20.53
N LEU A 115 0.37 8.55 19.77
CA LEU A 115 1.58 7.78 19.99
C LEU A 115 2.17 7.97 21.39
N GLN A 116 2.31 9.20 21.86
CA GLN A 116 2.86 9.48 23.19
C GLN A 116 2.03 8.82 24.29
N GLN A 117 0.71 8.94 24.23
CA GLN A 117 -0.20 8.32 25.20
C GLN A 117 -0.11 6.78 25.20
N ALA A 118 0.09 6.16 24.04
CA ALA A 118 0.29 4.72 23.95
C ALA A 118 1.63 4.31 24.57
N VAL A 119 2.70 5.07 24.31
CA VAL A 119 4.02 4.88 24.94
C VAL A 119 3.94 5.04 26.45
N ASP A 120 3.28 6.09 26.94
CA ASP A 120 3.09 6.34 28.38
C ASP A 120 2.31 5.19 29.05
N ALA A 121 1.27 4.67 28.39
CA ALA A 121 0.52 3.52 28.89
C ALA A 121 1.37 2.25 28.93
N TYR A 122 2.26 2.06 27.95
CA TYR A 122 3.21 0.94 27.92
C TYR A 122 4.25 1.05 29.04
N ILE A 123 4.80 2.25 29.25
CA ILE A 123 5.73 2.54 30.35
C ILE A 123 5.09 2.25 31.70
N LYS A 124 3.87 2.76 31.92
CA LYS A 124 3.13 2.51 33.15
C LYS A 124 2.97 1.01 33.44
N LYS A 125 2.75 0.19 32.40
CA LYS A 125 2.65 -1.27 32.56
C LYS A 125 3.99 -1.91 32.93
N SER A 126 5.09 -1.43 32.36
CA SER A 126 6.44 -1.82 32.77
C SER A 126 6.70 -1.47 34.24
N ASP A 127 6.36 -0.25 34.68
CA ASP A 127 6.56 0.19 36.06
C ASP A 127 5.74 -0.67 37.04
N GLU A 128 4.44 -0.90 36.74
CA GLU A 128 3.57 -1.78 37.52
C GLU A 128 4.13 -3.22 37.63
N TRP A 129 4.81 -3.70 36.58
CA TRP A 129 5.47 -5.01 36.59
C TRP A 129 6.71 -5.01 37.48
N GLN A 130 7.53 -3.96 37.43
CA GLN A 130 8.73 -3.83 38.26
C GLN A 130 8.41 -3.66 39.74
N ASP A 131 7.31 -2.97 40.07
CA ASP A 131 6.87 -2.77 41.45
C ASP A 131 6.39 -4.05 42.12
N LYS A 132 5.89 -5.03 41.35
CA LYS A 132 5.49 -6.35 41.90
C LYS A 132 6.67 -7.13 42.45
N TYR A 133 7.83 -7.02 41.81
CA TYR A 133 9.05 -7.69 42.27
C TYR A 133 10.28 -6.97 41.72
N SER A 134 11.16 -6.52 42.61
CA SER A 134 12.29 -5.63 42.26
C SER A 134 13.32 -6.21 41.28
N LYS A 135 13.31 -7.53 41.02
CA LYS A 135 14.17 -8.17 40.01
C LYS A 135 13.53 -8.28 38.64
N ASN A 136 12.24 -7.97 38.51
CA ASN A 136 11.54 -7.94 37.24
C ASN A 136 12.23 -6.95 36.31
N ARG A 137 12.50 -7.37 35.08
CA ARG A 137 13.08 -6.50 34.05
C ARG A 137 12.04 -5.51 33.55
N ALA A 138 12.48 -4.31 33.22
CA ALA A 138 11.64 -3.37 32.49
C ALA A 138 11.28 -3.97 31.13
N TYR A 139 10.21 -3.46 30.54
CA TYR A 139 9.79 -3.90 29.21
C TYR A 139 10.77 -3.40 28.12
N GLU A 140 10.78 -4.12 27.01
CA GLU A 140 11.50 -3.77 25.78
C GLU A 140 10.50 -3.80 24.62
N LEU A 141 10.50 -2.77 23.77
CA LEU A 141 9.62 -2.68 22.60
C LEU A 141 10.31 -1.97 21.45
N HIS A 142 10.54 -2.69 20.36
CA HIS A 142 11.11 -2.16 19.13
C HIS A 142 10.11 -2.29 17.98
N ILE A 143 9.81 -1.18 17.30
CA ILE A 143 8.92 -1.15 16.14
C ILE A 143 9.67 -0.62 14.92
N HIS A 144 9.64 -1.40 13.84
CA HIS A 144 10.12 -0.99 12.52
C HIS A 144 8.95 -0.83 11.55
N THR A 145 8.96 0.25 10.78
CA THR A 145 7.87 0.71 9.93
C THR A 145 8.32 0.79 8.48
N ARG A 146 7.57 0.15 7.57
CA ARG A 146 7.78 0.28 6.13
C ARG A 146 6.48 0.36 5.34
N ILE A 147 6.52 1.00 4.17
CA ILE A 147 5.51 0.78 3.12
C ILE A 147 5.94 -0.44 2.32
N ALA A 148 5.26 -1.57 2.53
CA ALA A 148 5.57 -2.83 1.87
C ALA A 148 5.09 -2.87 0.40
N SER A 149 4.05 -2.11 0.08
CA SER A 149 3.54 -1.98 -1.29
C SER A 149 2.88 -0.61 -1.51
N GLN A 150 3.04 -0.06 -2.71
CA GLN A 150 2.30 1.09 -3.21
C GLN A 150 1.80 0.79 -4.63
N ARG A 151 0.48 0.89 -4.82
CA ARG A 151 -0.20 0.65 -6.10
C ARG A 151 -1.26 1.74 -6.29
N ASN A 152 -1.04 2.63 -7.25
CA ASN A 152 -1.84 3.84 -7.43
C ASN A 152 -2.06 4.59 -6.10
N GLN A 153 -3.31 4.71 -5.63
CA GLN A 153 -3.65 5.36 -4.38
C GLN A 153 -3.54 4.46 -3.14
N TYR A 154 -3.37 3.15 -3.31
CA TYR A 154 -3.34 2.20 -2.22
C TYR A 154 -1.92 2.01 -1.67
N VAL A 155 -1.83 1.93 -0.35
CA VAL A 155 -0.59 1.61 0.35
C VAL A 155 -0.80 0.49 1.35
N LEU A 156 0.20 -0.39 1.43
CA LEU A 156 0.33 -1.40 2.46
C LEU A 156 1.41 -0.95 3.46
N LEU A 157 0.99 -0.62 4.67
CA LEU A 157 1.87 -0.40 5.81
C LEU A 157 2.15 -1.75 6.47
N GLN A 158 3.42 -2.02 6.74
CA GLN A 158 3.83 -3.11 7.62
C GLN A 158 4.57 -2.53 8.83
N LEU A 159 4.15 -2.96 10.03
CA LEU A 159 4.86 -2.71 11.27
C LEU A 159 5.44 -4.04 11.78
N ALA A 160 6.75 -4.13 11.91
CA ALA A 160 7.44 -5.25 12.54
C ALA A 160 7.68 -4.92 14.02
N LEU A 161 7.39 -5.87 14.90
CA LEU A 161 7.49 -5.73 16.34
C LEU A 161 8.39 -6.81 16.94
N ASP A 162 9.38 -6.36 17.69
CA ASP A 162 10.07 -7.14 18.71
C ASP A 162 9.69 -6.60 20.09
N SER A 163 9.42 -7.48 21.04
CA SER A 163 9.20 -7.04 22.42
C SER A 163 9.60 -8.09 23.45
N LYS A 164 9.97 -7.62 24.64
CA LYS A 164 10.10 -8.42 25.84
C LYS A 164 9.30 -7.77 26.95
N GLN A 165 8.31 -8.47 27.46
CA GLN A 165 7.44 -7.97 28.52
C GLN A 165 6.99 -9.13 29.40
N GLU A 166 7.00 -8.91 30.71
CA GLU A 166 6.75 -9.99 31.67
C GLU A 166 7.64 -11.21 31.34
N GLU A 167 7.03 -12.38 31.18
CA GLU A 167 7.69 -13.63 30.77
C GLU A 167 7.51 -13.94 29.26
N ILE A 168 7.07 -12.95 28.48
CA ILE A 168 6.75 -13.10 27.05
C ILE A 168 7.83 -12.41 26.22
N THR A 169 8.36 -13.12 25.24
CA THR A 169 9.21 -12.57 24.18
C THR A 169 8.52 -12.75 22.85
N ILE A 170 8.36 -11.64 22.11
CA ILE A 170 7.86 -11.62 20.75
C ILE A 170 9.01 -11.20 19.85
N LYS A 171 9.20 -11.94 18.76
CA LYS A 171 10.16 -11.60 17.70
C LYS A 171 9.47 -11.60 16.35
N ASP A 172 9.85 -10.65 15.50
CA ASP A 172 9.43 -10.56 14.09
C ASP A 172 7.90 -10.63 13.91
N ARG A 173 7.12 -10.07 14.84
CA ARG A 173 5.66 -10.05 14.70
C ARG A 173 5.26 -8.92 13.75
N TYR A 174 4.56 -9.27 12.69
CA TYR A 174 4.08 -8.30 11.72
C TYR A 174 2.63 -7.88 12.00
N TYR A 175 2.36 -6.61 11.71
CA TYR A 175 1.02 -6.03 11.61
C TYR A 175 0.88 -5.39 10.23
N PHE A 176 -0.26 -5.60 9.59
CA PHE A 176 -0.54 -5.05 8.27
C PHE A 176 -1.74 -4.11 8.28
N PHE A 177 -1.58 -2.95 7.65
CA PHE A 177 -2.65 -1.98 7.49
C PHE A 177 -2.69 -1.49 6.05
N VAL A 178 -3.89 -1.41 5.49
CA VAL A 178 -4.10 -0.90 4.13
C VAL A 178 -4.82 0.44 4.20
N ALA A 179 -4.44 1.37 3.32
CA ALA A 179 -5.09 2.66 3.18
C ALA A 179 -5.30 3.04 1.72
N ASP A 180 -6.39 3.78 1.48
CA ASP A 180 -6.59 4.60 0.30
C ASP A 180 -6.15 6.03 0.62
N ARG A 181 -5.07 6.46 -0.04
CA ARG A 181 -4.51 7.81 0.13
C ARG A 181 -5.36 8.89 -0.52
N LYS A 182 -6.09 8.59 -1.59
CA LYS A 182 -6.98 9.56 -2.24
C LYS A 182 -8.18 9.86 -1.34
N LEU A 183 -8.69 8.86 -0.65
CA LEU A 183 -9.83 8.99 0.27
C LEU A 183 -9.44 9.31 1.71
N HIS A 184 -8.13 9.35 2.03
CA HIS A 184 -7.65 9.51 3.41
C HIS A 184 -8.33 8.51 4.36
N LYS A 185 -8.44 7.25 3.93
CA LYS A 185 -9.19 6.21 4.62
C LYS A 185 -8.35 4.96 4.86
N SER A 186 -8.36 4.47 6.10
CA SER A 186 -7.91 3.11 6.41
C SER A 186 -8.93 2.11 5.87
N LEU A 187 -8.48 1.13 5.10
CA LEU A 187 -9.34 0.12 4.49
C LEU A 187 -9.31 -1.18 5.29
N THR A 188 -10.48 -1.69 5.60
CA THR A 188 -10.69 -3.10 5.94
C THR A 188 -10.87 -3.90 4.65
N LEU A 189 -10.71 -5.22 4.71
CA LEU A 189 -11.02 -6.07 3.55
C LEU A 189 -12.47 -5.86 3.11
N LEU A 190 -13.41 -5.71 4.05
CA LEU A 190 -14.83 -5.48 3.75
C LEU A 190 -15.08 -4.22 2.91
N ASP A 191 -14.28 -3.16 3.08
CA ASP A 191 -14.42 -1.92 2.31
C ASP A 191 -14.16 -2.12 0.81
N VAL A 192 -13.37 -3.13 0.43
CA VAL A 192 -12.94 -3.39 -0.95
C VAL A 192 -13.61 -4.62 -1.59
N LEU A 193 -14.40 -5.39 -0.82
CA LEU A 193 -15.13 -6.54 -1.34
C LEU A 193 -16.32 -6.11 -2.21
N GLN A 194 -16.65 -6.93 -3.20
CA GLN A 194 -17.99 -6.89 -3.80
C GLN A 194 -19.05 -7.31 -2.76
N LYS A 195 -20.25 -6.72 -2.83
CA LYS A 195 -21.31 -6.85 -1.81
C LYS A 195 -21.63 -8.30 -1.40
N ASP A 196 -21.56 -9.25 -2.34
CA ASP A 196 -21.96 -10.64 -2.12
C ASP A 196 -20.79 -11.62 -1.98
N GLN A 197 -19.55 -11.13 -1.86
CA GLN A 197 -18.35 -11.99 -1.82
C GLN A 197 -17.88 -12.33 -0.39
N GLN A 198 -18.54 -11.82 0.66
CA GLN A 198 -18.22 -12.18 2.05
C GLN A 198 -18.29 -13.70 2.29
N THR A 199 -19.28 -14.38 1.69
CA THR A 199 -19.42 -15.84 1.77
C THR A 199 -18.28 -16.55 1.05
N THR A 200 -17.84 -16.05 -0.10
CA THR A 200 -16.68 -16.58 -0.84
C THR A 200 -15.40 -16.44 -0.01
N VAL A 201 -15.15 -15.26 0.56
CA VAL A 201 -14.00 -15.02 1.45
C VAL A 201 -14.06 -15.95 2.65
N HIS A 202 -15.23 -16.09 3.28
CA HIS A 202 -15.43 -17.00 4.39
C HIS A 202 -15.07 -18.45 4.02
N GLN A 203 -15.51 -18.94 2.87
CA GLN A 203 -15.19 -20.29 2.38
C GLN A 203 -13.69 -20.47 2.13
N ILE A 204 -13.03 -19.51 1.48
CA ILE A 204 -11.57 -19.54 1.25
C ILE A 204 -10.83 -19.64 2.59
N VAL A 205 -11.20 -18.79 3.55
CA VAL A 205 -10.58 -18.77 4.87
C VAL A 205 -10.84 -20.06 5.63
N GLN A 206 -12.05 -20.62 5.60
CA GLN A 206 -12.33 -21.90 6.27
C GLN A 206 -11.52 -23.03 5.65
N THR A 207 -11.40 -23.11 4.32
CA THR A 207 -10.60 -24.15 3.67
C THR A 207 -9.14 -24.06 4.10
N ALA A 208 -8.53 -22.87 4.00
CA ALA A 208 -7.15 -22.66 4.41
C ALA A 208 -6.93 -22.93 5.90
N TYR A 209 -7.87 -22.49 6.74
CA TYR A 209 -7.85 -22.73 8.18
C TYR A 209 -7.92 -24.21 8.54
N GLN A 210 -8.81 -24.99 7.90
CA GLN A 210 -8.90 -26.43 8.18
C GLN A 210 -7.64 -27.17 7.75
N ASP A 211 -7.03 -26.78 6.63
CA ASP A 211 -5.77 -27.37 6.18
C ASP A 211 -4.58 -26.99 7.06
N TRP A 212 -4.57 -25.76 7.57
CA TRP A 212 -3.63 -25.33 8.60
C TRP A 212 -3.84 -26.09 9.90
N LEU A 213 -5.09 -26.24 10.36
CA LEU A 213 -5.46 -26.86 11.63
C LEU A 213 -5.06 -28.34 11.67
N LYS A 214 -5.20 -29.07 10.55
CA LYS A 214 -4.76 -30.47 10.42
C LYS A 214 -3.27 -30.66 10.75
N LYS A 215 -2.43 -29.65 10.48
CA LYS A 215 -0.98 -29.67 10.71
C LYS A 215 -0.57 -29.34 12.15
N GLN A 216 -1.52 -28.88 12.98
CA GLN A 216 -1.22 -28.44 14.35
C GLN A 216 -1.18 -29.60 15.36
N ASN A 217 -0.59 -29.34 16.52
CA ASN A 217 -0.55 -30.28 17.65
C ASN A 217 -1.94 -30.44 18.31
N ALA A 218 -2.05 -31.38 19.25
CA ALA A 218 -3.31 -31.71 19.91
C ALA A 218 -3.86 -30.53 20.74
N ASP A 219 -3.00 -29.78 21.41
CA ASP A 219 -3.41 -28.66 22.27
C ASP A 219 -3.99 -27.50 21.46
N VAL A 220 -3.31 -27.11 20.37
CA VAL A 220 -3.85 -26.11 19.44
C VAL A 220 -5.17 -26.58 18.84
N LYS A 221 -5.26 -27.84 18.38
CA LYS A 221 -6.51 -28.38 17.81
C LYS A 221 -7.66 -28.39 18.80
N LYS A 222 -7.39 -28.65 20.07
CA LYS A 222 -8.38 -28.72 21.14
C LYS A 222 -9.00 -27.35 21.42
N ASP A 223 -8.17 -26.32 21.46
CA ASP A 223 -8.61 -24.97 21.85
C ASP A 223 -9.00 -24.10 20.64
N ALA A 224 -8.71 -24.56 19.42
CA ALA A 224 -9.00 -23.83 18.20
C ALA A 224 -10.50 -23.66 17.95
N PRO A 225 -10.96 -22.47 17.50
CA PRO A 225 -12.37 -22.25 17.22
C PRO A 225 -12.85 -23.13 16.07
N LYS A 226 -14.11 -23.56 16.10
CA LYS A 226 -14.70 -24.33 14.99
C LYS A 226 -14.71 -23.55 13.67
N THR A 227 -14.80 -22.22 13.76
CA THR A 227 -14.89 -21.32 12.61
C THR A 227 -13.94 -20.15 12.85
N LEU A 228 -13.07 -19.88 11.88
CA LEU A 228 -12.15 -18.75 11.93
C LEU A 228 -12.78 -17.51 11.30
N TYR A 229 -12.84 -16.40 12.03
CA TYR A 229 -13.46 -15.16 11.53
C TYR A 229 -12.43 -14.28 10.82
N TRP A 230 -12.65 -14.03 9.53
CA TRP A 230 -11.70 -13.29 8.68
C TRP A 230 -11.59 -11.81 8.99
N GLY A 231 -12.61 -11.20 9.60
CA GLY A 231 -12.54 -9.79 10.01
C GLY A 231 -11.60 -9.53 11.19
N GLN A 232 -11.01 -10.57 11.79
CA GLN A 232 -9.96 -10.45 12.80
C GLN A 232 -8.55 -10.45 12.20
N ALA A 233 -8.39 -10.90 10.96
CA ALA A 233 -7.08 -10.92 10.32
C ALA A 233 -6.67 -9.50 9.90
N ASP A 234 -5.38 -9.24 9.97
CA ASP A 234 -4.82 -8.16 9.18
C ASP A 234 -4.86 -8.62 7.71
N TRP A 235 -5.24 -7.73 6.80
CA TRP A 235 -5.21 -8.05 5.37
C TRP A 235 -4.09 -7.26 4.69
N PHE A 236 -3.52 -7.84 3.65
CA PHE A 236 -2.46 -7.25 2.87
C PHE A 236 -2.65 -7.54 1.38
N PHE A 237 -1.84 -6.90 0.55
CA PHE A 237 -1.81 -7.15 -0.89
C PHE A 237 -0.38 -7.03 -1.42
N ASP A 238 -0.09 -7.79 -2.46
CA ASP A 238 1.20 -7.74 -3.16
C ASP A 238 0.99 -7.72 -4.69
N GLY A 239 1.92 -8.26 -5.47
CA GLY A 239 1.78 -8.35 -6.93
C GLY A 239 0.89 -9.50 -7.41
N GLU A 240 0.58 -10.46 -6.56
CA GLU A 240 -0.16 -11.69 -6.92
C GLU A 240 -1.63 -11.60 -6.51
N GLY A 241 -1.90 -11.03 -5.34
CA GLY A 241 -3.27 -10.95 -4.83
C GLY A 241 -3.41 -10.38 -3.43
N VAL A 242 -4.59 -10.64 -2.85
CA VAL A 242 -4.91 -10.33 -1.46
C VAL A 242 -4.39 -11.45 -0.56
N GLY A 243 -3.90 -11.08 0.61
CA GLY A 243 -3.59 -12.01 1.69
C GLY A 243 -4.26 -11.65 3.00
N LEU A 244 -4.41 -12.65 3.88
CA LEU A 244 -4.84 -12.48 5.27
C LEU A 244 -3.77 -13.03 6.20
N HIS A 245 -3.48 -12.28 7.25
CA HIS A 245 -2.45 -12.57 8.25
C HIS A 245 -3.10 -12.70 9.63
N TYR A 246 -2.96 -13.89 10.22
CA TYR A 246 -3.24 -14.13 11.63
C TYR A 246 -1.90 -14.31 12.36
N GLN A 247 -1.65 -13.44 13.31
CA GLN A 247 -0.43 -13.43 14.11
C GLN A 247 -0.32 -14.72 14.94
N ALA A 248 0.92 -15.09 15.30
CA ALA A 248 1.13 -16.12 16.31
C ALA A 248 0.38 -15.76 17.60
N ASN A 249 -0.22 -16.76 18.22
CA ASN A 249 -1.02 -16.68 19.43
C ASN A 249 -2.37 -15.95 19.29
N GLN A 250 -2.76 -15.59 18.06
CA GLN A 250 -4.04 -14.89 17.79
C GLN A 250 -5.23 -15.85 17.72
N ILE A 251 -5.06 -17.02 17.09
CA ILE A 251 -6.13 -18.02 16.94
C ILE A 251 -6.36 -18.76 18.26
N THR A 252 -5.27 -19.25 18.87
CA THR A 252 -5.22 -19.79 20.24
C THR A 252 -3.89 -19.38 20.87
N LYS A 253 -3.73 -19.53 22.18
CA LYS A 253 -2.54 -19.08 22.92
C LYS A 253 -1.20 -19.58 22.36
N ASP A 254 -1.18 -20.82 21.84
CA ASP A 254 0.05 -21.48 21.36
C ASP A 254 0.02 -21.76 19.85
N ALA A 255 -0.96 -21.18 19.13
CA ALA A 255 -1.07 -21.32 17.69
C ALA A 255 0.08 -20.58 16.98
N PRO A 256 0.77 -21.21 16.00
CA PRO A 256 1.65 -20.46 15.12
C PRO A 256 0.86 -19.49 14.25
N GLN A 257 1.59 -18.61 13.55
CA GLN A 257 1.02 -17.74 12.52
C GLN A 257 0.31 -18.54 11.43
N LEU A 258 -0.73 -17.93 10.85
CA LEU A 258 -1.42 -18.41 9.66
C LEU A 258 -1.50 -17.27 8.65
N ASP A 259 -0.84 -17.45 7.51
CA ASP A 259 -1.02 -16.60 6.34
C ASP A 259 -1.85 -17.33 5.29
N ILE A 260 -2.80 -16.62 4.71
CA ILE A 260 -3.67 -17.12 3.65
C ILE A 260 -3.45 -16.21 2.44
N TYR A 261 -2.84 -16.74 1.38
CA TYR A 261 -2.62 -16.05 0.12
C TYR A 261 -3.71 -16.46 -0.86
N LEU A 262 -4.46 -15.49 -1.39
CA LEU A 262 -5.45 -15.75 -2.43
C LEU A 262 -4.75 -15.76 -3.79
N THR A 263 -5.20 -16.65 -4.68
CA THR A 263 -4.75 -16.61 -6.08
C THR A 263 -5.23 -15.34 -6.77
N THR A 264 -4.64 -15.03 -7.93
CA THR A 264 -5.09 -13.92 -8.76
C THR A 264 -6.56 -14.05 -9.16
N GLU A 265 -7.04 -15.27 -9.48
CA GLU A 265 -8.44 -15.52 -9.81
C GLU A 265 -9.37 -15.31 -8.61
N GLN A 266 -8.95 -15.78 -7.42
CA GLN A 266 -9.72 -15.57 -6.19
C GLN A 266 -9.77 -14.08 -5.84
N THR A 267 -8.66 -13.38 -5.94
CA THR A 267 -8.55 -11.94 -5.69
C THR A 267 -9.47 -11.16 -6.63
N LYS A 268 -9.38 -11.42 -7.95
CA LYS A 268 -10.25 -10.79 -8.95
C LYS A 268 -11.73 -11.07 -8.72
N LYS A 269 -12.06 -12.25 -8.23
CA LYS A 269 -13.45 -12.65 -7.93
C LYS A 269 -14.03 -11.90 -6.74
N ILE A 270 -13.24 -11.64 -5.69
CA ILE A 270 -13.77 -11.08 -4.44
C ILE A 270 -13.77 -9.55 -4.40
N LEU A 271 -12.83 -8.89 -5.09
CA LEU A 271 -12.65 -7.44 -5.03
C LEU A 271 -13.60 -6.70 -5.96
N GLN A 272 -14.01 -5.49 -5.57
CA GLN A 272 -14.68 -4.55 -6.47
C GLN A 272 -13.84 -4.36 -7.75
N PRO A 273 -14.44 -4.38 -8.96
CA PRO A 273 -13.69 -4.29 -10.21
C PRO A 273 -12.74 -3.07 -10.25
N GLU A 274 -13.21 -1.90 -9.80
CA GLU A 274 -12.37 -0.70 -9.82
C GLU A 274 -11.19 -0.79 -8.85
N VAL A 275 -11.39 -1.43 -7.69
CA VAL A 275 -10.29 -1.66 -6.73
C VAL A 275 -9.27 -2.64 -7.31
N TYR A 276 -9.72 -3.72 -7.95
CA TYR A 276 -8.83 -4.69 -8.56
C TYR A 276 -7.94 -4.02 -9.63
N GLU A 277 -8.53 -3.29 -10.58
CA GLU A 277 -7.80 -2.60 -11.65
C GLU A 277 -6.81 -1.54 -11.15
N GLN A 278 -7.06 -0.96 -9.98
CA GLN A 278 -6.19 0.05 -9.39
C GLN A 278 -5.13 -0.55 -8.46
N MET A 279 -5.29 -1.78 -7.97
CA MET A 279 -4.36 -2.41 -7.03
C MET A 279 -3.43 -3.43 -7.70
N PHE A 280 -3.86 -4.09 -8.79
CA PHE A 280 -3.16 -5.17 -9.49
C PHE A 280 -3.11 -4.94 -11.00
#